data_AF-A0A2P7AK84-F1
#
_entry.id   AF-A0A2P7AK84-F1
#
_cell.length_a   1.000
_cell.length_b   1.000
_cell.length_c   1.000
_cell.angle_alpha   90.00
_cell.angle_beta   90.00
_cell.angle_gamma   90.00
#
_symmetry.space_group_name_H-M   'P 1'
#
loop_
_entity.id
_entity.type
_entity.pdbx_description
1 polymer ?
#
loop_
_entity_poly.entity_id
_entity_poly.type
_entity_poly.pdbx_seq_one_letter_code
_entity_poly.pdbx_strand_id
1 'polypeptide(L)'
;MSHNRHTIPTALALAVCFCLIPLEPALASSGGGGLPWEGPLQQIQQSITGPVAGFIALAAVAVAGGMLIFGGELNDFARRLMYVVLVAGILLGATQIVALFGATGASIGLVETHDLQVHPEGEGARV
;
A
#
# COMPACT_ATOMS: atom_id res chain seq x y z
N MET A 1 1.60 -10.06 -42.36
CA MET A 1 1.34 -9.67 -40.96
C MET A 1 0.59 -10.80 -40.25
N SER A 2 1.31 -11.82 -39.74
CA SER A 2 0.69 -12.88 -38.94
C SER A 2 0.51 -12.37 -37.51
N HIS A 3 -0.74 -12.17 -37.11
CA HIS A 3 -1.05 -11.87 -35.72
C HIS A 3 -0.76 -13.12 -34.91
N ASN A 4 0.28 -13.06 -34.07
CA ASN A 4 0.74 -14.17 -33.27
C ASN A 4 -0.27 -14.41 -32.14
N ARG A 5 -1.24 -15.31 -32.37
CA ARG A 5 -2.40 -15.58 -31.50
C ARG A 5 -2.01 -16.10 -30.10
N HIS A 6 -0.74 -16.44 -29.92
CA HIS A 6 -0.16 -16.95 -28.68
C HIS A 6 0.44 -15.85 -27.78
N THR A 7 0.61 -14.61 -28.24
CA THR A 7 1.13 -13.52 -27.38
C THR A 7 0.10 -12.96 -26.41
N ILE A 8 -1.19 -13.07 -26.76
CA ILE A 8 -2.29 -12.60 -25.91
C ILE A 8 -2.45 -13.47 -24.64
N PRO A 9 -2.50 -14.82 -24.71
CA PRO A 9 -2.62 -15.62 -23.50
C PRO A 9 -1.36 -15.56 -22.60
N THR A 10 -0.16 -15.41 -23.19
CA THR A 10 1.07 -15.27 -22.40
C THR A 10 1.18 -13.91 -21.71
N ALA A 11 0.72 -12.83 -22.36
CA ALA A 11 0.64 -11.51 -21.74
C ALA A 11 -0.36 -11.47 -20.58
N LEU A 12 -1.51 -12.15 -20.70
CA LEU A 12 -2.50 -12.25 -19.62
C LEU A 12 -1.96 -13.05 -18.43
N ALA A 13 -1.32 -14.19 -18.69
CA ALA A 13 -0.72 -15.02 -17.64
C ALA A 13 0.39 -14.28 -16.87
N LEU A 14 1.21 -13.48 -17.58
CA LEU A 14 2.25 -12.67 -16.96
C LEU A 14 1.67 -11.54 -16.09
N ALA A 15 0.58 -10.89 -16.54
CA ALA A 15 -0.12 -9.86 -15.77
C ALA A 15 -0.76 -10.41 -14.49
N VAL A 16 -1.35 -11.61 -14.55
CA VAL A 16 -1.91 -12.28 -13.36
C VAL A 16 -0.80 -12.67 -12.38
N CYS A 17 0.34 -13.19 -12.86
CA CYS A 17 1.50 -13.46 -12.01
C CYS A 17 2.06 -12.19 -11.35
N PHE A 18 2.09 -11.07 -12.06
CA PHE A 18 2.59 -9.80 -11.52
C PHE A 18 1.67 -9.24 -10.42
N CYS A 19 0.35 -9.41 -10.53
CA CYS A 19 -0.61 -9.04 -9.48
C CYS A 19 -0.52 -9.92 -8.21
N LEU A 20 0.11 -11.10 -8.29
CA LEU A 20 0.26 -12.02 -7.15
C LEU A 20 1.56 -11.81 -6.36
N ILE A 21 2.41 -10.87 -6.76
CA ILE A 21 3.62 -10.52 -6.01
C ILE A 21 3.17 -9.69 -4.79
N PRO A 22 3.39 -10.15 -3.55
CA PRO A 22 3.09 -9.33 -2.38
C PRO A 22 4.05 -8.13 -2.40
N LEU A 23 3.49 -6.94 -2.60
CA LEU A 23 4.22 -5.69 -2.42
C LEU A 23 4.44 -5.50 -0.92
N GLU A 24 5.65 -5.79 -0.45
CA GLU A 24 6.00 -5.56 0.94
C GLU A 24 5.76 -4.08 1.28
N PRO A 25 5.06 -3.75 2.38
CA PRO A 25 4.82 -2.37 2.73
C PRO A 25 6.16 -1.71 3.02
N ALA A 26 6.53 -0.73 2.18
CA ALA A 26 7.60 0.20 2.49
C ALA A 26 7.17 0.94 3.77
N LEU A 27 7.73 0.50 4.90
CA LEU A 27 7.54 1.17 6.18
C LEU A 27 8.23 2.53 6.09
N ALA A 28 7.49 3.52 5.59
CA ALA A 28 7.79 4.91 5.86
C ALA A 28 7.62 5.07 7.38
N SER A 29 8.72 4.90 8.11
CA SER A 29 8.80 5.26 9.51
C SER A 29 8.56 6.76 9.62
N SER A 30 7.30 7.16 9.75
CA SER A 30 6.90 8.40 10.41
C SER A 30 7.13 8.22 11.93
N GLY A 31 8.35 7.81 12.28
CA GLY A 31 8.80 7.69 13.66
C GLY A 31 9.34 9.04 14.08
N GLY A 32 8.59 9.76 14.91
CA GLY A 32 9.11 10.98 15.52
C GLY A 32 8.07 11.88 16.18
N GLY A 33 7.16 11.34 16.98
CA GLY A 33 6.15 12.15 17.67
C GLY A 33 5.54 11.46 18.87
N GLY A 34 6.25 11.44 20.00
CA GLY A 34 5.92 10.71 21.23
C GLY A 34 4.61 11.13 21.91
N LEU A 35 3.49 10.67 21.36
CA LEU A 35 2.16 10.85 21.93
C LEU A 35 1.58 9.47 22.34
N PRO A 36 1.08 9.31 23.58
CA PRO A 36 0.68 8.00 24.11
C PRO A 36 -0.53 7.36 23.40
N TRP A 37 -1.23 8.12 22.56
CA TRP A 37 -2.38 7.69 21.76
C TRP A 37 -2.01 7.25 20.34
N GLU A 38 -0.76 7.46 19.90
CA GLU A 38 -0.26 7.08 18.58
C GLU A 38 -0.14 5.55 18.46
N GLY A 39 0.37 4.87 19.50
CA GLY A 39 0.47 3.40 19.53
C GLY A 39 -0.87 2.67 19.36
N PRO A 40 -1.92 3.01 20.13
CA PRO A 40 -3.25 2.44 19.96
C PRO A 40 -3.88 2.71 18.58
N LEU A 41 -3.70 3.92 18.02
CA LEU A 41 -4.21 4.23 16.67
C LEU A 41 -3.48 3.44 15.59
N GLN A 42 -2.16 3.29 15.71
CA GLN A 42 -1.35 2.50 14.79
C GLN A 42 -1.72 1.02 14.85
N GLN A 43 -2.05 0.50 16.04
CA GLN A 43 -2.52 -0.87 16.23
C GLN A 43 -3.90 -1.11 15.60
N ILE A 44 -4.81 -0.14 15.65
CA ILE A 44 -6.10 -0.22 14.95
C ILE A 44 -5.88 -0.18 13.44
N GLN A 45 -5.01 0.70 12.95
CA GLN A 45 -4.68 0.77 11.53
C GLN A 45 -4.09 -0.55 11.03
N GLN A 46 -3.14 -1.14 11.77
CA GLN A 46 -2.60 -2.47 11.47
C GLN A 46 -3.64 -3.59 11.58
N SER A 47 -4.66 -3.45 12.42
CA SER A 47 -5.72 -4.46 12.54
C SER A 47 -6.67 -4.45 11.34
N ILE A 48 -6.88 -3.27 10.74
CA ILE A 48 -7.74 -3.09 9.56
C ILE A 48 -7.02 -3.51 8.26
N THR A 49 -5.69 -3.38 8.20
CA THR A 49 -4.88 -3.76 7.04
C THR A 49 -4.11 -5.07 7.19
N GLY A 50 -4.13 -5.67 8.39
CA GLY A 50 -3.34 -6.85 8.73
C GLY A 50 -4.00 -8.20 8.42
N PRO A 51 -3.39 -9.31 8.87
CA PRO A 51 -3.82 -10.67 8.53
C PRO A 51 -5.27 -10.99 8.92
N VAL A 52 -5.76 -10.39 10.01
CA VAL A 52 -7.13 -10.57 10.51
C VAL A 52 -8.17 -10.09 9.48
N ALA A 53 -7.94 -8.91 8.88
CA ALA A 53 -8.80 -8.41 7.81
C ALA A 53 -8.79 -9.35 6.59
N GLY A 54 -7.63 -9.94 6.28
CA GLY A 54 -7.50 -10.95 5.23
C GLY A 54 -8.35 -12.20 5.48
N PHE A 55 -8.35 -12.74 6.70
CA PHE A 55 -9.19 -13.90 7.04
C PHE A 55 -10.69 -13.58 6.99
N ILE A 56 -11.10 -12.39 7.43
CA ILE A 56 -12.50 -11.94 7.34
C ILE A 56 -12.92 -11.81 5.87
N ALA A 57 -12.08 -11.23 5.02
CA ALA A 57 -12.33 -11.13 3.59
C ALA A 57 -12.46 -12.51 2.93
N LEU A 58 -11.58 -13.45 3.27
CA LEU A 58 -11.62 -14.82 2.76
C LEU A 58 -12.93 -15.53 3.15
N ALA A 59 -13.35 -15.41 4.42
CA ALA A 59 -14.60 -15.98 4.89
C ALA A 59 -15.82 -15.38 4.15
N ALA A 60 -15.85 -14.06 3.94
CA ALA A 60 -16.93 -13.39 3.22
C ALA A 60 -17.03 -13.85 1.75
N VAL A 61 -15.89 -13.99 1.06
CA VAL A 61 -15.84 -14.50 -0.32
C VAL A 61 -16.31 -15.95 -0.39
N ALA A 62 -15.94 -16.80 0.57
CA ALA A 62 -16.38 -18.19 0.62
C ALA A 62 -17.91 -18.30 0.80
N VAL A 63 -18.51 -17.49 1.67
CA VAL A 63 -19.97 -17.46 1.86
C VAL A 63 -20.67 -16.96 0.59
N ALA A 64 -20.15 -15.90 -0.05
CA ALA A 64 -20.72 -15.37 -1.28
C ALA A 64 -20.63 -16.37 -2.45
N GLY A 65 -19.50 -17.06 -2.60
CA GLY A 65 -19.31 -18.12 -3.59
C GLY A 65 -20.19 -19.35 -3.31
N GLY A 66 -20.33 -19.74 -2.05
CA GLY A 66 -21.23 -20.81 -1.62
C GLY A 66 -22.68 -20.52 -1.98
N MET A 67 -23.18 -19.32 -1.68
CA MET A 67 -24.53 -18.90 -2.06
C MET A 67 -24.76 -18.91 -3.58
N LEU A 68 -23.73 -18.68 -4.39
CA LEU A 68 -23.81 -18.72 -5.84
C LEU A 68 -23.92 -20.14 -6.40
N ILE A 69 -23.10 -21.06 -5.89
CA ILE A 69 -23.03 -22.45 -6.38
C ILE A 69 -24.32 -23.22 -6.06
N PHE A 70 -24.93 -22.95 -4.90
CA PHE A 70 -26.18 -23.60 -4.49
C PHE A 70 -27.45 -22.96 -5.07
N GLY A 71 -27.32 -21.99 -5.99
CA GLY A 71 -28.46 -21.47 -6.76
C GLY A 71 -29.27 -20.38 -6.03
N GLY A 72 -28.60 -19.46 -5.34
CA GLY A 72 -29.23 -18.21 -4.87
C GLY A 72 -29.61 -17.27 -6.01
N GLU A 73 -30.49 -16.30 -5.72
CA GLU A 73 -30.98 -15.35 -6.73
C GLU A 73 -29.83 -14.58 -7.40
N LEU A 74 -29.52 -14.96 -8.65
CA LEU A 74 -28.38 -14.47 -9.42
C LEU A 74 -28.39 -12.94 -9.58
N ASN A 75 -29.59 -12.37 -9.67
CA ASN A 75 -29.83 -10.93 -9.73
C ASN A 75 -29.43 -10.22 -8.42
N ASP A 76 -29.75 -10.82 -7.26
CA ASP A 76 -29.34 -10.29 -5.96
C ASP A 76 -27.83 -10.44 -5.72
N PHE A 77 -27.25 -11.56 -6.16
CA PHE A 77 -25.79 -11.72 -6.13
C PHE A 77 -25.08 -10.67 -6.99
N ALA A 78 -25.52 -10.47 -8.23
CA ALA A 78 -24.93 -9.49 -9.14
C ALA A 78 -25.01 -8.08 -8.55
N ARG A 79 -26.14 -7.72 -7.94
CA ARG A 79 -26.33 -6.45 -7.23
C ARG A 79 -25.35 -6.31 -6.06
N ARG A 80 -25.19 -7.37 -5.26
CA ARG A 80 -24.29 -7.38 -4.10
C ARG A 80 -22.82 -7.29 -4.51
N LEU A 81 -22.43 -7.98 -5.58
CA LEU A 81 -21.07 -7.93 -6.14
C LEU A 81 -20.76 -6.54 -6.68
N MET A 82 -21.72 -5.90 -7.37
CA MET A 82 -21.58 -4.51 -7.83
C MET A 82 -21.27 -3.54 -6.68
N TYR A 83 -21.96 -3.66 -5.54
CA TYR A 83 -21.69 -2.82 -4.37
C TYR A 83 -20.30 -3.08 -3.77
N VAL A 84 -19.89 -4.34 -3.66
CA VAL A 84 -18.55 -4.71 -3.14
C VAL A 84 -17.45 -4.14 -4.05
N VAL A 85 -17.59 -4.26 -5.36
CA VAL A 85 -16.62 -3.72 -6.34
C VAL A 85 -16.59 -2.19 -6.30
N LEU A 86 -17.75 -1.54 -6.22
CA LEU A 86 -17.83 -0.07 -6.07
C LEU A 86 -17.08 0.40 -4.82
N VAL A 87 -17.36 -0.21 -3.67
CA VAL A 87 -16.72 0.14 -2.40
C VAL A 87 -15.23 -0.13 -2.44
N ALA A 88 -14.81 -1.31 -2.90
CA ALA A 88 -13.40 -1.67 -3.02
C ALA A 88 -12.66 -0.73 -3.97
N GLY A 89 -13.25 -0.39 -5.12
CA GLY A 89 -12.67 0.54 -6.09
C GLY A 89 -12.52 1.95 -5.53
N ILE A 90 -13.50 2.44 -4.76
CA ILE A 90 -13.40 3.74 -4.08
C ILE A 90 -12.29 3.71 -3.03
N LEU A 91 -12.19 2.66 -2.21
CA LEU A 91 -11.15 2.54 -1.19
C LEU A 91 -9.74 2.48 -1.79
N LEU A 92 -9.54 1.67 -2.84
CA LEU A 92 -8.27 1.60 -3.57
C LEU A 92 -7.95 2.89 -4.32
N GLY A 93 -8.94 3.59 -4.86
CA GLY A 93 -8.75 4.92 -5.46
C GLY A 93 -8.39 5.98 -4.42
N ALA A 94 -9.02 5.94 -3.25
CA ALA A 94 -8.79 6.88 -2.16
C ALA A 94 -7.35 6.81 -1.62
N THR A 95 -6.75 5.61 -1.52
CA THR A 95 -5.35 5.47 -1.09
C THR A 95 -4.39 6.17 -2.06
N GLN A 96 -4.69 6.16 -3.37
CA GLN A 96 -3.89 6.87 -4.37
C GLN A 96 -4.01 8.39 -4.20
N ILE A 97 -5.20 8.90 -3.91
CA ILE A 97 -5.42 10.33 -3.69
C ILE A 97 -4.68 10.79 -2.43
N VAL A 98 -4.79 10.05 -1.32
CA VAL A 98 -4.10 10.38 -0.06
C VAL A 98 -2.58 10.35 -0.23
N ALA A 99 -2.03 9.40 -1.00
CA ALA A 99 -0.60 9.32 -1.28
C ALA A 99 -0.06 10.57 -2.01
N LEU A 100 -0.83 11.16 -2.93
CA LEU A 100 -0.44 12.38 -3.65
C LEU A 100 -0.26 13.59 -2.71
N PHE A 101 -1.08 13.68 -1.66
CA PHE A 101 -1.01 14.75 -0.67
C PHE A 101 -0.11 14.42 0.54
N GLY A 102 0.15 13.14 0.81
CA GLY A 102 1.05 12.70 1.88
C GLY A 102 2.53 12.75 1.51
N ALA A 103 2.89 12.46 0.25
CA ALA A 103 4.28 12.45 -0.21
C ALA A 103 4.87 13.86 -0.45
N THR A 104 4.03 14.89 -0.57
CA THR A 104 4.45 16.27 -0.83
C THR A 104 4.67 17.10 0.45
N GLY A 105 4.49 16.50 1.64
CA GLY A 105 4.43 17.22 2.91
C GLY A 105 5.75 17.70 3.54
N ALA A 106 6.93 17.20 3.13
CA ALA A 106 8.21 17.72 3.62
C ALA A 106 9.40 17.24 2.77
N SER A 107 9.80 18.00 1.75
CA SER A 107 11.19 17.99 1.28
C SER A 107 11.92 19.12 2.02
N ILE A 108 12.17 18.94 3.32
CA ILE A 108 13.09 19.83 4.00
C ILE A 108 14.47 19.46 3.44
N GLY A 109 14.95 20.30 2.53
CA GLY A 109 16.33 20.22 2.08
C GLY A 109 17.22 20.26 3.31
N LEU A 110 17.98 19.19 3.52
CA LEU A 110 19.10 19.23 4.42
C LEU A 110 20.07 20.22 3.77
N VAL A 111 19.97 21.49 4.16
CA VAL A 111 21.06 22.43 3.96
C VAL A 111 22.20 21.83 4.77
N GLU A 112 23.07 21.11 4.08
CA GLU A 112 24.37 20.76 4.59
C GLU A 112 25.05 22.11 4.82
N THR A 113 24.95 22.58 6.05
CA THR A 113 25.83 23.62 6.55
C THR A 113 27.20 22.95 6.52
N HIS A 114 27.88 23.12 5.39
CA HIS A 114 29.32 22.95 5.30
C HIS A 114 29.91 23.97 6.27
N ASP A 115 29.92 23.57 7.53
CA ASP A 115 30.45 24.29 8.67
C ASP A 115 31.86 24.69 8.26
N LEU A 116 32.06 26.00 8.18
CA LEU A 116 33.35 26.59 7.90
C LEU A 116 34.32 26.03 8.94
N GLN A 117 35.14 25.07 8.51
CA GLN A 117 36.27 24.60 9.28
C GLN A 117 37.27 25.76 9.38
N VAL A 118 36.98 26.69 10.30
CA VAL A 118 37.92 27.67 10.81
C VAL A 118 39.03 26.85 11.45
N HIS A 119 40.17 26.78 10.77
CA HIS A 119 41.38 26.21 11.32
C HIS A 119 41.92 27.22 12.34
N PRO A 120 41.92 26.94 13.66
CA PRO A 120 42.74 27.72 14.55
C PRO A 120 44.21 27.39 14.23
N GLU A 121 44.95 28.41 13.85
CA GLU A 121 46.40 28.43 13.78
C GLU A 121 46.94 27.98 15.15
N GLY A 122 47.45 26.75 15.19
CA GLY A 122 48.06 26.12 16.36
C GLY A 122 49.57 26.24 16.29
N GLU A 123 50.06 27.40 16.69
CA GLU A 123 51.40 27.65 17.21
C GLU A 123 51.92 26.45 18.05
N GLY A 124 53.14 26.00 17.75
CA GLY A 124 53.98 25.30 18.73
C GLY A 124 54.07 23.79 18.60
N ALA A 125 54.79 23.29 17.59
CA ALA A 125 55.71 22.17 17.78
C ALA A 125 56.70 22.04 16.62
N ARG A 126 57.99 21.91 16.98
CA ARG A 126 59.11 21.30 16.22
C ARG A 126 59.81 22.20 15.18
N VAL A 127 60.86 22.92 15.60
CA VAL A 127 62.30 22.57 15.44
C VAL A 127 63.17 23.51 16.25
#